data_AF-A0A2V5HIA5-F1
#
_entry.id   AF-A0A2V5HIA5-F1
#
_cell.length_a   1.000
_cell.length_b   1.000
_cell.length_c   1.000
_cell.angle_alpha   90.00
_cell.angle_beta   90.00
_cell.angle_gamma   90.00
#
_symmetry.space_group_name_H-M   'P 1'
#
loop_
_entity.id
_entity.type
_entity.pdbx_description
1 polymer ?
#
loop_
_entity_poly.entity_id
_entity_poly.type
_entity_poly.pdbx_seq_one_letter_code
_entity_poly.pdbx_strand_id
1 'polypeptide(L)'
;MQWVSLGQGPDMATANIFIVYAASATTVTLSPRSGGQGQPSYNPAANVTLLEGSGIVDGRMVAEVRCENCWGSWPAAPSGSSSAVVEGGEGGVGAATGAATGAGGGSGGFVMDPNGNETAWFWAYQLGAPLDSADVGAELGMHDVKGEMVWDLREAGFEVGETGLEEGFNPFA
;
A
#
# COMPACT_ATOMS: atom_id res chain seq x y z
N MET A 1 7.26 -17.66 -4.09
CA MET A 1 7.08 -16.21 -3.88
C MET A 1 6.32 -16.09 -2.59
N GLN A 2 6.85 -15.34 -1.61
CA GLN A 2 6.19 -15.23 -0.31
C GLN A 2 5.16 -14.10 -0.35
N TRP A 3 5.54 -12.94 -0.88
CA TRP A 3 4.64 -11.80 -1.12
C TRP A 3 5.20 -10.88 -2.20
N VAL A 4 4.32 -10.08 -2.80
CA VAL A 4 4.64 -8.99 -3.75
C VAL A 4 3.90 -7.72 -3.33
N SER A 5 4.47 -6.55 -3.61
CA SER A 5 3.86 -5.27 -3.29
C SER A 5 3.96 -4.24 -4.41
N LEU A 6 2.99 -3.31 -4.40
CA LEU A 6 2.96 -2.10 -5.19
C LEU A 6 2.69 -0.92 -4.26
N GLY A 7 3.49 0.13 -4.34
CA GLY A 7 3.36 1.35 -3.55
C GLY A 7 3.03 2.56 -4.40
N GLN A 8 2.05 3.33 -3.96
CA GLN A 8 1.68 4.64 -4.50
C GLN A 8 2.40 5.73 -3.73
N GLY A 9 3.33 6.42 -4.39
CA GLY A 9 4.15 7.46 -3.80
C GLY A 9 5.65 7.23 -3.95
N PRO A 10 6.45 8.22 -3.56
CA PRO A 10 7.90 8.21 -3.82
C PRO A 10 8.68 7.30 -2.86
N ASP A 11 8.13 6.97 -1.70
CA ASP A 11 8.83 6.21 -0.67
C ASP A 11 7.90 5.39 0.23
N MET A 12 8.48 4.39 0.88
CA MET A 12 7.76 3.50 1.80
C MET A 12 7.19 4.22 3.02
N ALA A 13 7.73 5.39 3.41
CA ALA A 13 7.29 6.08 4.62
C ALA A 13 5.94 6.78 4.43
N THR A 14 5.65 7.24 3.21
CA THR A 14 4.47 8.04 2.90
C THR A 14 3.44 7.32 2.03
N ALA A 15 3.79 6.19 1.41
CA ALA A 15 2.91 5.56 0.43
C ALA A 15 1.65 4.88 0.98
N ASN A 16 0.64 4.79 0.11
CA ASN A 16 -0.37 3.72 0.18
C ASN A 16 0.26 2.47 -0.45
N ILE A 17 0.27 1.35 0.26
CA ILE A 17 0.97 0.13 -0.17
C ILE A 17 0.00 -1.03 -0.25
N PHE A 18 -0.06 -1.70 -1.39
CA PHE A 18 -0.81 -2.93 -1.58
C PHE A 18 0.17 -4.09 -1.51
N ILE A 19 -0.08 -5.05 -0.62
CA ILE A 19 0.70 -6.28 -0.55
C ILE A 19 -0.22 -7.47 -0.83
N VAL A 20 0.25 -8.40 -1.66
CA VAL A 20 -0.44 -9.62 -2.03
C VAL A 20 0.42 -10.82 -1.67
N TYR A 21 -0.20 -11.80 -1.01
CA TYR A 21 0.39 -13.11 -0.71
C TYR A 21 -0.64 -14.22 -0.82
N ALA A 22 -0.17 -15.47 -0.92
CA ALA A 22 -1.05 -16.62 -0.92
C ALA A 22 -1.78 -16.75 0.43
N ALA A 23 -3.10 -16.81 0.38
CA ALA A 23 -3.94 -17.19 1.51
C ALA A 23 -4.02 -18.71 1.63
N SER A 24 -3.94 -19.39 0.49
CA SER A 24 -3.92 -20.83 0.35
C SER A 24 -3.29 -21.22 -0.99
N ALA A 25 -3.32 -22.50 -1.34
CA ALA A 25 -2.89 -22.98 -2.65
C ALA A 25 -3.68 -22.41 -3.84
N THR A 26 -4.87 -21.85 -3.62
CA THR A 26 -5.75 -21.36 -4.71
C THR A 26 -6.17 -19.91 -4.57
N THR A 27 -6.04 -19.30 -3.39
CA THR A 27 -6.52 -17.95 -3.11
C THR A 27 -5.42 -17.03 -2.62
N VAL A 28 -5.60 -15.73 -2.80
CA VAL A 28 -4.69 -14.68 -2.34
C VAL A 28 -5.33 -13.82 -1.27
N THR A 29 -4.50 -13.23 -0.42
CA THR A 29 -4.86 -12.17 0.52
C THR A 29 -4.35 -10.84 -0.02
N LEU A 30 -5.21 -9.82 -0.01
CA LEU A 30 -4.85 -8.43 -0.26
C LEU A 30 -4.72 -7.70 1.08
N SER A 31 -3.54 -7.13 1.34
CA SER A 31 -3.20 -6.38 2.55
C SER A 31 -2.91 -4.93 2.18
N PRO A 32 -3.89 -4.02 2.32
CA PRO A 32 -3.63 -2.59 2.20
C PRO A 32 -2.89 -2.09 3.44
N ARG A 33 -1.79 -1.36 3.24
CA ARG A 33 -0.93 -0.86 4.30
C ARG A 33 -0.60 0.62 4.15
N SER A 34 -0.62 1.33 5.28
CA SER A 34 0.03 2.64 5.36
C SER A 34 1.53 2.46 5.50
N GLY A 35 2.27 3.29 4.78
CA GLY A 35 3.71 3.42 4.89
C GLY A 35 4.21 3.79 6.30
N GLY A 36 5.54 3.74 6.48
CA GLY A 36 6.20 4.14 7.71
C GLY A 36 7.73 3.96 7.67
N GLN A 37 8.38 4.23 8.80
CA GLN A 37 9.84 4.08 8.95
C GLN A 37 10.28 2.61 9.18
N GLY A 38 9.33 1.68 9.22
CA GLY A 38 9.54 0.25 9.40
C GLY A 38 8.54 -0.54 8.56
N GLN A 39 8.23 -1.77 8.97
CA GLN A 39 7.21 -2.57 8.28
C GLN A 39 5.91 -1.74 8.13
N PRO A 40 5.37 -1.60 6.90
CA PRO A 40 4.10 -0.94 6.70
C PRO A 40 3.01 -1.61 7.53
N SER A 41 2.09 -0.81 8.07
CA SER A 41 1.04 -1.27 8.97
C SER A 41 -0.27 -1.46 8.22
N TYR A 42 -0.98 -2.56 8.47
CA TYR A 42 -2.31 -2.78 7.88
C TYR A 42 -3.23 -1.58 8.16
N ASN A 43 -3.93 -1.13 7.11
CA ASN A 43 -4.86 -0.01 7.22
C ASN A 43 -6.29 -0.41 6.81
N PRO A 44 -7.22 -0.57 7.78
CA PRO A 44 -8.61 -0.91 7.52
C PRO A 44 -9.42 0.23 6.91
N ALA A 45 -8.89 1.46 6.85
CA ALA A 45 -9.55 2.59 6.19
C ALA A 45 -9.39 2.55 4.67
N ALA A 46 -8.51 1.70 4.12
CA ALA A 46 -8.41 1.48 2.69
C ALA A 46 -9.68 0.76 2.18
N ASN A 47 -10.35 1.36 1.21
CA ASN A 47 -11.52 0.75 0.57
C ASN A 47 -11.06 0.01 -0.69
N VAL A 48 -10.52 -1.19 -0.47
CA VAL A 48 -9.98 -2.07 -1.49
C VAL A 48 -10.75 -3.38 -1.52
N THR A 49 -10.95 -3.92 -2.72
CA THR A 49 -11.63 -5.20 -2.93
C THR A 49 -10.87 -6.01 -3.97
N LEU A 50 -10.72 -7.32 -3.73
CA LEU A 50 -10.31 -8.27 -4.74
C LEU A 50 -11.50 -8.56 -5.64
N LEU A 51 -11.30 -8.43 -6.95
CA LEU A 51 -12.28 -8.76 -7.98
C LEU A 51 -12.20 -10.23 -8.37
N GLU A 52 -13.24 -10.70 -9.06
CA GLU A 52 -13.23 -12.00 -9.73
C GLU A 52 -12.01 -12.12 -10.67
N GLY A 53 -11.44 -13.32 -10.80
CA GLY A 53 -10.16 -13.51 -11.50
C GLY A 53 -8.93 -13.49 -10.58
N SER A 54 -9.06 -12.93 -9.38
CA SER A 54 -8.00 -12.99 -8.35
C SER A 54 -7.81 -14.41 -7.79
N GLY A 55 -6.57 -14.80 -7.53
CA GLY A 55 -6.23 -16.10 -6.94
C GLY A 55 -4.84 -16.59 -7.33
N ILE A 56 -4.63 -17.90 -7.17
CA ILE A 56 -3.46 -18.57 -7.74
C ILE A 56 -3.87 -19.20 -9.07
N VAL A 57 -3.40 -18.62 -10.18
CA VAL A 57 -3.73 -19.04 -11.55
C VAL A 57 -2.44 -19.46 -12.25
N ASP A 58 -2.36 -20.70 -12.72
CA ASP A 58 -1.16 -21.27 -13.37
C ASP A 58 0.15 -21.06 -12.58
N GLY A 59 0.07 -21.21 -11.26
CA GLY A 59 1.19 -21.03 -10.34
C GLY A 59 1.61 -19.58 -10.13
N ARG A 60 0.80 -18.60 -10.56
CA ARG A 60 1.03 -17.16 -10.37
C ARG A 60 0.00 -16.58 -9.43
N MET A 61 0.45 -15.67 -8.55
CA MET A 61 -0.46 -14.82 -7.79
C MET A 61 -1.03 -13.76 -8.73
N VAL A 62 -2.35 -13.76 -8.88
CA VAL A 62 -3.12 -12.75 -9.62
C VAL A 62 -4.01 -12.03 -8.61
N ALA A 63 -3.92 -10.71 -8.58
CA ALA A 63 -4.77 -9.86 -7.76
C ALA A 63 -5.32 -8.73 -8.62
N GLU A 64 -6.60 -8.83 -8.93
CA GLU A 64 -7.36 -7.78 -9.59
C GLU A 64 -7.97 -6.91 -8.49
N VAL A 65 -7.48 -5.69 -8.34
CA VAL A 65 -7.80 -4.84 -7.19
C VAL A 65 -8.62 -3.65 -7.64
N ARG A 66 -9.84 -3.53 -7.10
CA ARG A 66 -10.59 -2.27 -7.15
C ARG A 66 -10.33 -1.49 -5.88
N CYS A 67 -9.86 -0.26 -6.02
CA CYS A 67 -9.75 0.68 -4.92
C CYS A 67 -10.63 1.91 -5.13
N GLU A 68 -11.43 2.25 -4.13
CA GLU A 68 -12.39 3.37 -4.21
C GLU A 68 -11.89 4.66 -3.55
N ASN A 69 -10.87 4.59 -2.69
CA ASN A 69 -10.33 5.76 -1.96
C ASN A 69 -8.81 5.93 -2.06
N CYS A 70 -8.16 5.31 -3.04
CA CYS A 70 -6.70 5.36 -3.20
C CYS A 70 -6.16 6.62 -3.89
N TRP A 71 -7.05 7.53 -4.30
CA TRP A 71 -6.63 8.86 -4.76
C TRP A 71 -6.15 9.73 -3.60
N GLY A 72 -6.70 9.52 -2.41
CA GLY A 72 -6.27 10.18 -1.19
C GLY A 72 -5.24 9.37 -0.42
N SER A 73 -4.62 10.04 0.54
CA SER A 73 -3.90 9.36 1.61
C SER A 73 -4.88 8.54 2.43
N TRP A 74 -4.56 7.28 2.73
CA TRP A 74 -5.33 6.57 3.73
C TRP A 74 -5.07 7.20 5.10
N PRO A 75 -6.12 7.62 5.85
CA PRO A 75 -5.93 8.15 7.19
C PRO A 75 -5.26 7.07 8.04
N ALA A 76 -4.40 7.48 8.98
CA ALA A 76 -3.85 6.55 9.96
C ALA A 76 -5.01 5.74 10.56
N ALA A 77 -4.86 4.40 10.55
CA ALA A 77 -5.83 3.53 11.22
C ALA A 77 -6.05 4.11 12.63
N PRO A 78 -7.31 4.25 13.11
CA PRO A 78 -7.54 4.73 14.46
C PRO A 78 -6.70 3.86 15.37
N SER A 79 -5.72 4.47 16.04
CA SER A 79 -4.84 3.77 16.95
C SER A 79 -5.74 3.11 17.97
N GLY A 80 -5.94 1.79 17.86
CA GLY A 80 -6.55 1.03 18.92
C GLY A 80 -5.70 1.31 20.15
N SER A 81 -6.30 1.95 21.15
CA SER A 81 -5.59 2.34 22.36
C SER A 81 -5.08 1.10 23.08
N SER A 82 -3.87 0.64 22.77
CA SER A 82 -3.08 -0.07 23.76
C SER A 82 -2.57 1.00 24.72
N SER A 83 -3.31 1.17 25.81
CA SER A 83 -2.95 2.02 26.95
C SER A 83 -1.54 1.64 27.41
N ALA A 84 -0.53 2.38 26.95
CA ALA A 84 0.79 2.33 27.56
C ALA A 84 0.67 3.05 28.89
N VAL A 85 0.73 2.28 29.97
CA VAL A 85 0.84 2.78 31.34
C VAL A 85 2.10 3.65 31.39
N VAL A 86 1.93 4.97 31.53
CA VAL A 86 3.04 5.90 31.76
C VAL A 86 3.31 5.90 33.26
N GLU A 87 4.29 5.13 33.69
CA GLU A 87 4.94 5.32 35.00
C GLU A 87 5.85 6.56 34.91
N GLY A 88 5.67 7.49 35.84
CA GLY A 88 6.11 8.88 35.74
C GLY A 88 7.62 9.15 35.91
N GLY A 89 8.03 10.35 35.48
CA GLY A 89 9.33 10.95 35.75
C GLY A 89 9.41 12.39 35.23
N GLU A 90 9.64 13.33 36.14
CA GLU A 90 9.64 14.79 35.91
C GLU A 90 10.92 15.33 35.25
N GLY A 91 10.80 16.45 34.53
CA GLY A 91 11.85 17.47 34.46
C GLY A 91 12.32 17.89 33.06
N GLY A 92 12.16 19.18 32.75
CA GLY A 92 13.07 19.89 31.84
C GLY A 92 12.41 20.78 30.78
N VAL A 93 12.28 22.07 31.08
CA VAL A 93 12.03 23.13 30.09
C VAL A 93 13.32 23.43 29.32
N GLY A 94 13.24 23.49 27.99
CA GLY A 94 14.34 23.92 27.13
C GLY A 94 13.80 24.41 25.78
N ALA A 95 13.75 25.73 25.60
CA ALA A 95 13.42 26.37 24.33
C ALA A 95 14.68 26.48 23.46
N ALA A 96 14.59 26.09 22.19
CA ALA A 96 15.48 26.52 21.13
C ALA A 96 14.64 27.01 19.95
N THR A 97 14.80 28.30 19.65
CA THR A 97 14.24 29.02 18.52
C THR A 97 15.09 28.80 17.27
N GLY A 98 14.45 28.40 16.16
CA GLY A 98 15.07 28.29 14.84
C GLY A 98 14.04 27.83 13.82
N ALA A 99 13.75 28.68 12.83
CA ALA A 99 12.70 28.48 11.84
C ALA A 99 13.09 27.46 10.76
N ALA A 100 12.24 26.45 10.58
CA ALA A 100 11.94 25.84 9.29
C ALA A 100 10.46 25.44 9.30
N THR A 101 9.68 26.07 8.42
CA THR A 101 8.27 25.78 8.20
C THR A 101 8.08 24.34 7.70
N GLY A 102 7.34 23.53 8.46
CA GLY A 102 6.70 22.32 7.96
C GLY A 102 7.24 20.97 8.43
N ALA A 103 7.43 20.75 9.73
CA ALA A 103 7.54 19.41 10.30
C ALA A 103 6.36 19.17 11.26
N GLY A 104 5.26 18.67 10.71
CA GLY A 104 4.18 18.06 11.49
C GLY A 104 4.37 16.55 11.44
N GLY A 105 4.73 15.93 12.55
CA GLY A 105 4.78 14.48 12.74
C GLY A 105 3.38 13.87 12.67
N GLY A 106 2.81 13.85 11.47
CA GLY A 106 1.56 13.21 11.14
C GLY A 106 1.77 12.33 9.91
N SER A 107 1.15 11.16 9.95
CA SER A 107 0.93 10.23 8.85
C SER A 107 0.21 10.93 7.67
N GLY A 108 0.93 11.80 6.95
CA GLY A 108 0.48 12.40 5.71
C GLY A 108 0.77 11.41 4.60
N GLY A 109 -0.18 10.51 4.33
CA GLY A 109 -0.03 9.56 3.23
C GLY A 109 0.07 10.30 1.88
N PHE A 110 0.59 9.61 0.88
CA PHE A 110 0.69 10.11 -0.47
C PHE A 110 -0.71 10.35 -1.06
N VAL A 111 -0.94 11.54 -1.63
CA VAL A 111 -2.15 11.85 -2.40
C VAL A 111 -1.78 11.72 -3.87
N MET A 112 -2.49 10.85 -4.57
CA MET A 112 -2.27 10.59 -5.99
C MET A 112 -2.95 11.68 -6.82
N ASP A 113 -2.21 12.31 -7.72
CA ASP A 113 -2.80 13.15 -8.77
C ASP A 113 -3.20 12.25 -9.96
N PRO A 114 -4.50 12.02 -10.22
CA PRO A 114 -4.95 11.20 -11.33
C PRO A 114 -4.60 11.80 -12.70
N ASN A 115 -4.23 13.09 -12.77
CA ASN A 115 -3.80 13.74 -14.01
C ASN A 115 -2.28 14.00 -14.02
N GLY A 116 -1.54 13.42 -13.07
CA GLY A 116 -0.10 13.56 -12.97
C GLY A 116 0.60 12.87 -14.14
N ASN A 117 1.52 13.58 -14.78
CA ASN A 117 2.32 13.06 -15.89
C ASN A 117 3.62 12.36 -15.43
N GLU A 118 3.98 12.51 -14.15
CA GLU A 118 5.14 11.87 -13.52
C GLU A 118 4.76 11.42 -12.10
N THR A 119 3.85 10.46 -11.98
CA THR A 119 3.46 9.90 -10.69
C THR A 119 4.48 8.87 -10.22
N ALA A 120 4.94 8.99 -8.98
CA ALA A 120 5.93 8.09 -8.41
C ALA A 120 5.27 6.83 -7.82
N TRP A 121 5.86 5.68 -8.11
CA TRP A 121 5.45 4.38 -7.61
C TRP A 121 6.68 3.54 -7.30
N PHE A 122 6.50 2.49 -6.52
CA PHE A 122 7.53 1.48 -6.31
C PHE A 122 6.93 0.10 -6.22
N TRP A 123 7.78 -0.91 -6.36
CA TRP A 123 7.42 -2.31 -6.21
C TRP A 123 8.45 -3.02 -5.36
N ALA A 124 8.04 -4.08 -4.68
CA ALA A 124 8.95 -4.95 -3.96
C ALA A 124 8.41 -6.37 -3.88
N TYR A 125 9.27 -7.35 -3.64
CA TYR A 125 8.85 -8.71 -3.33
C TYR A 125 9.84 -9.44 -2.44
N GLN A 126 9.35 -10.49 -1.79
CA GLN A 126 10.17 -11.42 -1.03
C GLN A 126 10.03 -12.84 -1.59
N LEU A 127 11.17 -13.48 -1.82
CA LEU A 127 11.25 -14.87 -2.22
C LEU A 127 11.13 -15.76 -0.98
N GLY A 128 10.49 -16.92 -1.15
CA GLY A 128 10.25 -17.84 -0.06
C GLY A 128 9.07 -18.76 -0.33
N ALA A 129 8.81 -19.61 0.65
CA ALA A 129 7.58 -20.40 0.73
C ALA A 129 6.37 -19.45 0.79
N PRO A 130 5.21 -19.86 0.23
CA PRO A 130 3.96 -19.13 0.41
C PRO A 130 3.69 -18.87 1.90
N LEU A 131 3.09 -17.72 2.21
CA LEU A 131 2.74 -17.39 3.59
C LEU A 131 1.56 -18.25 4.12
N ASP A 132 0.68 -18.68 3.21
CA ASP A 132 -0.51 -19.48 3.49
C ASP A 132 -1.36 -18.90 4.64
N SER A 133 -1.68 -17.62 4.51
CA SER A 133 -2.38 -16.86 5.54
C SER A 133 -3.47 -15.94 4.98
N ALA A 134 -4.66 -16.03 5.55
CA ALA A 134 -5.77 -15.10 5.29
C ALA A 134 -5.70 -13.81 6.15
N ASP A 135 -4.70 -13.70 7.04
CA ASP A 135 -4.56 -12.54 7.93
C ASP A 135 -4.00 -11.33 7.17
N VAL A 136 -4.86 -10.38 6.85
CA VAL A 136 -4.51 -9.10 6.19
C VAL A 136 -3.48 -8.27 6.95
N GLY A 137 -3.27 -8.53 8.25
CA GLY A 137 -2.30 -7.87 9.11
C GLY A 137 -1.01 -8.65 9.35
N ALA A 138 -0.79 -9.76 8.64
CA ALA A 138 0.33 -10.66 8.93
C ALA A 138 1.70 -9.96 8.97
N GLU A 139 2.58 -10.39 9.87
CA GLU A 139 3.96 -9.89 9.91
C GLU A 139 4.74 -10.35 8.68
N LEU A 140 5.48 -9.44 8.05
CA LEU A 140 6.18 -9.70 6.79
C LEU A 140 7.68 -9.43 6.94
N GLY A 141 8.50 -10.28 6.33
CA GLY A 141 9.93 -10.03 6.23
C GLY A 141 10.24 -8.82 5.34
N MET A 142 11.47 -8.33 5.42
CA MET A 142 11.96 -7.31 4.49
C MET A 142 12.03 -7.88 3.07
N HIS A 143 11.64 -7.10 2.07
CA HIS A 143 11.77 -7.49 0.66
C HIS A 143 13.21 -7.91 0.33
N ASP A 144 13.36 -8.85 -0.59
CA ASP A 144 14.66 -9.19 -1.16
C ASP A 144 15.00 -8.26 -2.33
N VAL A 145 13.98 -7.91 -3.12
CA VAL A 145 14.13 -7.10 -4.32
C VAL A 145 13.09 -5.99 -4.31
N LYS A 146 13.50 -4.81 -4.76
CA LYS A 146 12.67 -3.62 -4.90
C LYS A 146 13.10 -2.78 -6.09
N GLY A 147 12.22 -1.89 -6.51
CA GLY A 147 12.52 -0.87 -7.51
C GLY A 147 11.51 0.26 -7.48
N GLU A 148 11.83 1.33 -8.20
CA GLU A 148 10.99 2.50 -8.37
C GLU A 148 10.49 2.55 -9.82
N MET A 149 9.36 3.20 -10.05
CA MET A 149 8.82 3.47 -11.38
C MET A 149 8.08 4.81 -11.38
N VAL A 150 7.96 5.40 -12.56
CA VAL A 150 7.20 6.63 -12.78
C VAL A 150 6.19 6.39 -13.88
N TRP A 151 4.94 6.78 -13.65
CA TRP A 151 3.83 6.61 -14.59
C TRP A 151 3.17 7.93 -14.95
N ASP A 152 2.81 8.08 -16.23
CA ASP A 152 1.92 9.12 -16.73
C ASP A 152 0.47 8.63 -16.61
N LEU A 153 -0.26 9.10 -15.60
CA LEU A 153 -1.63 8.65 -15.37
C LEU A 153 -2.65 9.27 -16.31
N ARG A 154 -2.25 10.28 -17.11
CA ARG A 154 -3.13 10.85 -18.14
C ARG A 154 -3.44 9.84 -19.23
N GLU A 155 -2.55 8.87 -19.42
CA GLU A 155 -2.69 7.76 -20.37
C GLU A 155 -3.35 6.51 -19.76
N ALA A 156 -3.68 6.53 -18.46
CA ALA A 156 -4.26 5.39 -17.75
C ALA A 156 -5.79 5.43 -17.68
N GLY A 157 -6.41 6.55 -18.04
CA GLY A 157 -7.87 6.70 -18.11
C GLY A 157 -8.44 6.12 -19.41
N PHE A 158 -9.61 5.50 -19.32
CA PHE A 158 -10.36 4.98 -20.46
C PHE A 158 -11.87 5.21 -20.24
N GLU A 159 -12.65 5.28 -21.31
CA GLU A 159 -14.10 5.40 -21.22
C GLU A 159 -14.74 4.01 -21.00
N VAL A 160 -15.62 3.92 -20.01
CA VAL A 160 -16.36 2.69 -19.73
C VAL A 160 -17.45 2.51 -20.79
N GLY A 161 -17.30 1.52 -21.67
CA GLY A 161 -18.30 1.17 -22.70
C GLY A 161 -17.77 1.15 -24.14
N GLU A 162 -16.51 1.51 -24.39
CA GLU A 162 -15.89 1.28 -25.69
C GLU A 162 -15.38 -0.17 -25.80
N THR A 163 -15.73 -0.84 -26.89
CA THR A 163 -15.44 -2.26 -27.15
C THR A 163 -13.99 -2.54 -27.59
N GLY A 164 -13.06 -1.65 -27.25
CA GLY A 164 -11.71 -1.59 -27.84
C GLY A 164 -10.56 -1.67 -26.83
N LEU A 165 -10.82 -2.19 -25.64
CA LEU A 165 -9.76 -2.49 -24.67
C LEU A 165 -8.97 -3.68 -25.23
N GLU A 166 -7.66 -3.49 -25.46
CA GLU A 166 -6.82 -4.56 -25.98
C GLU A 166 -6.93 -5.80 -25.10
N GLU A 167 -7.03 -6.98 -25.72
CA GLU A 167 -7.04 -8.26 -25.01
C GLU A 167 -5.75 -8.36 -24.17
N GLY A 168 -5.87 -8.26 -22.84
CA GLY A 168 -4.74 -8.21 -21.90
C GLY A 168 -4.53 -6.86 -21.19
N PHE A 169 -5.29 -5.82 -21.55
CA PHE A 169 -5.42 -4.59 -20.78
C PHE A 169 -6.74 -4.68 -20.01
N ASN A 170 -6.70 -5.04 -18.72
CA ASN A 170 -7.91 -5.24 -17.91
C ASN A 170 -8.35 -3.91 -17.28
N PRO A 171 -9.54 -3.43 -17.68
CA PRO A 171 -10.38 -2.62 -16.83
C PRO A 171 -11.76 -3.25 -16.58
N PHE A 172 -11.72 -4.53 -16.23
CA PHE A 172 -12.46 -5.28 -15.19
C PHE A 172 -12.81 -6.71 -15.65
N ALA A 173 -12.11 -7.25 -16.66
CA ALA A 173 -12.24 -8.61 -17.19
C ALA A 173 -10.90 -9.13 -17.74
#